data_AF-A0A7N2R118-F1
#
_entry.id   AF-A0A7N2R118-F1
#
_cell.length_a   1.000
_cell.length_b   1.000
_cell.length_c   1.000
_cell.angle_alpha   90.00
_cell.angle_beta   90.00
_cell.angle_gamma   90.00
#
_symmetry.space_group_name_H-M   'P 1'
#
loop_
_entity.id
_entity.type
_entity.pdbx_description
1 polymer ?
#
loop_
_entity_poly.entity_id
_entity_poly.type
_entity_poly.pdbx_seq_one_letter_code
_entity_poly.pdbx_strand_id
1 'polypeptide(L)'
;MLAFHTLNSSQSAYQSMTFKPDFFDVYTVSGNQVQCSVLLKAICSLLRTPIASIDNSSVKLPDPDALKVQWALECYSVMRKTYWITCNVEPNIKFTKVTYYE
;
A
#
# COMPACT_ATOMS: atom_id res chain seq x y z
N MET A 1 -2.98 -10.04 7.81
CA MET A 1 -2.25 -10.26 6.54
C MET A 1 -2.17 -8.94 5.78
N LEU A 2 -1.46 -8.77 4.67
CA LEU A 2 -1.59 -7.62 3.76
C LEU A 2 -2.01 -8.10 2.37
N ALA A 3 -3.08 -7.56 1.80
CA ALA A 3 -3.54 -7.95 0.49
C ALA A 3 -3.54 -6.75 -0.47
N PHE A 4 -3.10 -6.94 -1.71
CA PHE A 4 -3.25 -5.99 -2.79
C PHE A 4 -4.04 -6.67 -3.90
N HIS A 5 -5.21 -6.16 -4.19
CA HIS A 5 -6.02 -6.62 -5.30
C HIS A 5 -5.86 -5.63 -6.47
N THR A 6 -6.41 -5.85 -7.64
CA THR A 6 -6.56 -4.83 -8.69
C THR A 6 -7.42 -5.43 -9.79
N LEU A 7 -8.11 -4.58 -10.52
CA LEU A 7 -8.88 -4.95 -11.69
C LEU A 7 -8.40 -4.12 -12.87
N ASN A 8 -8.30 -4.73 -14.05
CA ASN A 8 -8.06 -3.97 -15.26
C ASN A 8 -9.26 -3.07 -15.61
N SER A 9 -9.08 -2.16 -16.56
CA SER A 9 -10.12 -1.18 -16.92
C SER A 9 -11.40 -1.81 -17.45
N SER A 10 -11.34 -2.97 -18.10
CA SER A 10 -12.50 -3.72 -18.61
C SER A 10 -13.14 -4.66 -17.59
N GLN A 11 -12.59 -4.76 -16.36
CA GLN A 11 -13.01 -5.71 -15.33
C GLN A 11 -12.94 -7.18 -15.75
N SER A 12 -12.14 -7.49 -16.77
CA SER A 12 -11.96 -8.85 -17.29
C SER A 12 -10.76 -9.58 -16.71
N ALA A 13 -9.89 -8.87 -15.98
CA ALA A 13 -8.72 -9.44 -15.33
C ALA A 13 -8.60 -8.92 -13.90
N TYR A 14 -8.40 -9.86 -12.98
CA TYR A 14 -8.18 -9.61 -11.55
C TYR A 14 -6.80 -10.11 -11.16
N GLN A 15 -6.09 -9.31 -10.38
CA GLN A 15 -4.83 -9.70 -9.77
C GLN A 15 -4.92 -9.50 -8.27
N SER A 16 -4.39 -10.46 -7.52
CA SER A 16 -4.29 -10.41 -6.07
C SER A 16 -2.89 -10.84 -5.63
N MET A 17 -2.34 -10.13 -4.66
CA MET A 17 -1.12 -10.45 -3.96
C MET A 17 -1.41 -10.42 -2.47
N THR A 18 -1.05 -11.46 -1.73
CA THR A 18 -1.29 -11.52 -0.29
C THR A 18 0.00 -11.89 0.43
N PHE A 19 0.32 -11.12 1.46
CA PHE A 19 1.47 -11.27 2.33
C PHE A 19 0.98 -11.64 3.73
N LYS A 20 1.59 -12.67 4.33
CA LYS A 20 1.34 -13.01 5.73
C LYS A 20 2.09 -12.02 6.65
N PRO A 21 1.67 -11.84 7.91
CA PRO A 21 2.33 -10.91 8.82
C PRO A 21 3.83 -11.16 9.01
N ASP A 22 4.25 -12.43 9.00
CA ASP A 22 5.63 -12.90 9.12
C ASP A 22 6.54 -12.55 7.93
N PHE A 23 5.97 -12.04 6.83
CA PHE A 23 6.74 -11.48 5.72
C PHE A 23 7.41 -10.15 6.08
N PHE A 24 6.87 -9.40 7.05
CA PHE A 24 7.31 -8.04 7.38
C PHE A 24 8.16 -8.03 8.64
N ASP A 25 9.19 -7.18 8.69
CA ASP A 25 9.97 -6.93 9.91
C ASP A 25 9.08 -6.40 11.05
N VAL A 26 8.12 -5.55 10.69
CA VAL A 26 7.11 -5.00 11.60
C VAL A 26 5.76 -5.00 10.91
N TYR A 27 4.76 -5.61 11.55
CA TYR A 27 3.38 -5.60 11.08
C TYR A 27 2.44 -5.34 12.26
N THR A 28 1.76 -4.19 12.22
CA THR A 28 0.83 -3.77 13.27
C THR A 28 -0.46 -3.28 12.63
N VAL A 29 -1.60 -3.78 13.11
CA VAL A 29 -2.93 -3.31 12.75
C VAL A 29 -3.73 -3.11 14.03
N SER A 30 -4.31 -1.92 14.18
CA SER A 30 -5.24 -1.58 15.25
C SER A 30 -6.66 -1.54 14.68
N GLY A 31 -7.57 -2.36 15.22
CA GLY A 31 -8.95 -2.48 14.75
C GLY A 31 -9.20 -3.73 13.90
N ASN A 32 -10.46 -3.92 13.49
CA ASN A 32 -10.91 -5.18 12.89
C ASN A 32 -10.55 -5.28 11.40
N GLN A 33 -10.60 -4.17 10.66
CA GLN A 33 -10.29 -4.14 9.23
C GLN A 33 -9.95 -2.71 8.78
N VAL A 34 -8.98 -2.59 7.88
CA VAL A 34 -8.60 -1.33 7.23
C VAL A 34 -8.61 -1.56 5.73
N GLN A 35 -9.31 -0.70 4.99
CA GLN A 35 -9.36 -0.76 3.53
C GLN A 35 -9.23 0.65 2.96
N CYS A 36 -8.31 0.82 2.01
CA CYS A 36 -8.20 2.04 1.23
C CYS A 36 -7.80 1.72 -0.21
N SER A 37 -8.25 2.54 -1.16
CA SER A 37 -7.83 2.43 -2.56
C SER A 37 -6.85 3.55 -2.87
N VAL A 38 -5.78 3.25 -3.59
CA VAL A 38 -4.81 4.24 -4.05
C VAL A 38 -4.62 4.13 -5.55
N LEU A 39 -4.23 5.23 -6.20
CA LEU A 39 -3.90 5.18 -7.62
C LEU A 39 -2.59 4.39 -7.80
N LEU A 40 -2.63 3.31 -8.60
CA LEU A 40 -1.44 2.49 -8.87
C LEU A 40 -0.26 3.32 -9.41
N LYS A 41 -0.54 4.36 -10.21
CA LYS A 41 0.50 5.29 -10.69
C LYS A 41 1.28 5.98 -9.57
N ALA A 42 0.67 6.23 -8.41
CA ALA A 42 1.36 6.81 -7.26
C ALA A 42 2.35 5.80 -6.65
N ILE A 43 1.93 4.54 -6.52
CA ILE A 43 2.80 3.44 -6.06
C ILE A 43 3.96 3.21 -7.06
N CYS A 44 3.67 3.12 -8.35
CA CYS A 44 4.71 2.98 -9.38
C CYS A 44 5.67 4.18 -9.39
N SER A 45 5.23 5.37 -8.97
CA SER A 45 6.11 6.53 -8.84
C SER A 45 7.11 6.40 -7.69
N LEU A 46 6.69 5.81 -6.56
CA LEU A 46 7.58 5.44 -5.46
C LEU A 46 8.60 4.38 -5.87
N LEU A 47 8.11 3.29 -6.49
CA LEU A 47 8.92 2.14 -6.90
C LEU A 47 9.87 2.42 -8.08
N ARG A 48 9.77 3.61 -8.70
CA ARG A 48 10.82 4.12 -9.61
C ARG A 48 12.11 4.49 -8.88
N THR A 49 12.09 4.63 -7.56
CA THR A 49 13.31 4.73 -6.75
C THR A 49 14.07 3.40 -6.89
N PRO A 50 15.36 3.40 -7.29
CA PRO A 50 16.11 2.17 -7.48
C PRO A 50 16.12 1.31 -6.22
N ILE A 51 15.68 0.05 -6.32
CA ILE A 51 15.57 -0.86 -5.17
C ILE A 51 16.92 -1.01 -4.45
N ALA A 52 18.03 -1.06 -5.21
CA ALA A 52 19.38 -1.15 -4.65
C ALA A 52 19.79 0.06 -3.78
N SER A 53 19.01 1.14 -3.78
CA SER A 53 19.23 2.32 -2.94
C SER A 53 18.31 2.40 -1.73
N ILE A 54 17.40 1.43 -1.56
CA ILE A 54 16.40 1.40 -0.48
C ILE A 54 16.81 0.34 0.53
N ASP A 55 17.01 0.76 1.78
CA ASP A 55 17.32 -0.13 2.90
C ASP A 55 16.03 -0.65 3.56
N ASN A 56 15.03 0.22 3.71
CA ASN A 56 13.74 -0.14 4.30
C ASN A 56 12.59 0.64 3.65
N SER A 57 11.41 0.03 3.59
CA SER A 57 10.16 0.64 3.18
C SER A 57 9.09 0.44 4.25
N SER A 58 8.49 1.53 4.73
CA SER A 58 7.39 1.47 5.69
C SER A 58 6.13 2.12 5.13
N VAL A 59 4.98 1.55 5.51
CA VAL A 59 3.65 2.04 5.14
C VAL A 59 2.86 2.26 6.41
N LYS A 60 2.26 3.44 6.55
CA LYS A 60 1.44 3.79 7.71
C LYS A 60 0.16 4.46 7.27
N LEU A 61 -0.97 3.85 7.63
CA LEU A 61 -2.26 4.54 7.65
C LEU A 61 -2.50 4.99 9.10
N PRO A 62 -2.58 6.30 9.39
CA PRO A 62 -2.64 6.80 10.76
C PRO A 62 -3.99 6.53 11.44
N ASP A 63 -5.07 6.43 10.66
CA ASP A 63 -6.44 6.23 11.12
C ASP A 63 -7.26 5.50 10.02
N PRO A 64 -8.26 4.66 10.35
CA PRO A 64 -9.08 3.96 9.35
C PRO A 64 -9.79 4.90 8.35
N ASP A 65 -10.14 6.11 8.77
CA ASP A 65 -10.81 7.13 7.95
C ASP A 65 -9.80 8.12 7.33
N ALA A 66 -8.50 7.85 7.45
CA ALA A 66 -7.47 8.72 6.90
C ALA A 66 -7.55 8.82 5.37
N LEU A 67 -7.60 10.06 4.87
CA LEU A 67 -7.62 10.36 3.43
C LEU A 67 -6.25 10.17 2.75
N LYS A 68 -5.20 9.86 3.51
CA LYS A 68 -3.85 9.66 2.97
C LYS A 68 -3.13 8.56 3.72
N VAL A 69 -2.47 7.69 2.96
CA VAL A 69 -1.49 6.74 3.47
C VAL A 69 -0.09 7.34 3.36
N GLN A 70 0.71 7.18 4.40
CA GLN A 70 2.12 7.55 4.41
C GLN A 70 2.95 6.37 3.91
N TRP A 71 3.83 6.62 2.95
CA TRP A 71 4.85 5.69 2.50
C TRP A 71 6.22 6.32 2.70
N ALA A 72 7.09 5.68 3.47
CA ALA A 72 8.45 6.15 3.69
C ALA A 72 9.47 5.14 3.14
N LEU A 73 10.44 5.66 2.40
CA LEU A 73 11.61 4.93 1.94
C LEU A 73 12.83 5.43 2.72
N GLU A 74 13.45 4.54 3.47
CA GLU A 74 14.77 4.76 4.05
C GLU A 74 15.80 4.31 3.01
N CYS A 75 16.60 5.24 2.52
CA CYS A 75 17.63 5.02 1.50
C CYS A 75 19.03 5.06 2.11
N TYR A 76 20.00 4.57 1.33
CA TYR A 76 21.42 4.64 1.67
C TYR A 76 21.82 6.06 2.12
N SER A 77 22.79 6.13 3.04
CA SER A 77 23.25 7.39 3.67
C SER A 77 22.19 8.09 4.52
N VAL A 78 21.25 7.34 5.11
CA VAL A 78 20.25 7.85 6.06
C VAL A 78 19.27 8.83 5.41
N MET A 79 19.14 8.79 4.07
CA MET A 79 18.20 9.64 3.36
C MET A 79 16.79 9.06 3.48
N ARG A 80 15.89 9.79 4.15
CA ARG A 80 14.48 9.40 4.25
C ARG A 80 13.61 10.19 3.26
N LYS A 81 12.90 9.49 2.38
CA LYS A 81 11.86 10.08 1.52
C LYS A 81 10.48 9.68 2.01
N THR A 82 9.66 10.67 2.35
CA THR A 82 8.29 10.44 2.83
C THR A 82 7.27 10.95 1.81
N TYR A 83 6.32 10.11 1.46
CA TYR A 83 5.26 10.38 0.49
C TYR A 83 3.90 10.23 1.15
N TRP A 84 2.98 11.14 0.82
CA TRP A 84 1.60 11.09 1.27
C TRP A 84 0.69 10.83 0.08
N ILE A 85 0.12 9.64 0.02
CA ILE A 85 -0.67 9.16 -1.12
C ILE A 85 -2.13 9.25 -0.77
N THR A 86 -2.91 9.96 -1.59
CA THR A 86 -4.36 10.09 -1.39
C THR A 86 -5.05 8.73 -1.49
N CYS A 87 -5.84 8.42 -0.46
CA CYS A 87 -6.76 7.31 -0.42
C CYS A 87 -8.10 7.74 -1.02
N ASN A 88 -8.59 6.97 -1.98
CA ASN A 88 -9.95 7.07 -2.47
C ASN A 88 -10.82 6.10 -1.66
N VAL A 89 -11.84 6.63 -0.99
CA VAL A 89 -12.79 5.84 -0.19
C VAL A 89 -13.92 5.28 -1.08
N GLU A 90 -13.97 5.65 -2.37
CA GLU A 90 -15.06 5.21 -3.24
C GLU A 90 -15.00 3.69 -3.53
N PRO A 91 -16.05 2.93 -3.16
CA PRO A 91 -16.04 1.47 -3.22
C PRO A 91 -16.16 0.91 -4.66
N ASN A 92 -16.40 1.76 -5.66
CA ASN A 92 -16.68 1.37 -7.04
C ASN A 92 -15.72 1.96 -8.09
N ILE A 93 -14.66 2.67 -7.70
CA ILE A 93 -13.65 3.13 -8.65
C ILE A 93 -12.49 2.13 -8.68
N LYS A 94 -12.43 1.41 -9.80
CA LYS A 94 -11.37 0.53 -10.33
C LYS A 94 -9.96 0.73 -9.74
N PHE A 95 -9.66 0.33 -8.50
CA PHE A 95 -8.30 0.16 -8.00
C PHE A 95 -8.25 -0.83 -6.85
N THR A 96 -7.03 -1.26 -6.55
CA THR A 96 -6.60 -2.27 -5.60
C THR A 96 -7.42 -2.35 -4.31
N LYS A 97 -8.26 -3.39 -4.21
CA LYS A 97 -8.91 -3.78 -2.94
C LYS A 97 -7.85 -4.39 -2.01
N VAL A 98 -7.99 -4.23 -0.71
CA VAL A 98 -7.25 -4.99 0.30
C VAL A 98 -8.32 -5.75 1.06
N THR A 99 -8.28 -7.08 1.10
CA THR A 99 -9.35 -7.91 1.70
C THR A 99 -8.73 -9.14 2.35
N TYR A 100 -9.19 -9.50 3.55
CA TYR A 100 -8.71 -10.62 4.36
C TYR A 100 -9.81 -11.64 4.60
N TYR A 101 -9.44 -12.91 4.57
CA TYR A 101 -10.21 -14.04 5.11
C TYR A 101 -9.43 -14.65 6.28
N GLU A 102 -10.17 -15.20 7.23
CA GLU A 102 -9.69 -15.84 8.48
C GLU A 102 -8.64 -16.93 8.24
#